data_AF-D8VMT4-F1
#
_entry.id   AF-D8VMT4-F1
#
_cell.length_a   1.000
_cell.length_b   1.000
_cell.length_c   1.000
_cell.angle_alpha   90.00
_cell.angle_beta   90.00
_cell.angle_gamma   90.00
#
_symmetry.space_group_name_H-M   'P 1'
#
loop_
_entity.id
_entity.type
_entity.pdbx_description
1 polymer ?
#
loop_
_entity_poly.entity_id
_entity_poly.type
_entity_poly.pdbx_seq_one_letter_code
_entity_poly.pdbx_strand_id
1 'polypeptide(L)'
;MIEPFSYSASKMVFSPESRVYPTENSAWPMLEWHALGRACQVGEAEYEYLADSTAEKKFTQFAFSLTVERIPGYFLLQIFLPLAVIMLCAWSIFFVKDGATQLSLISTLMLTVYAFNFFITDSIPKLPYGTFLGKIIIISFISIFLQLIVHLVELRSEREFTARQNVWIALLFVIGFGVANGINWQHASMDVPANATGPTTLNVKNCSNEPSRAEQGSAED
;
A
#
# COMPACT_ATOMS: atom_id res chain seq x y z
N MET A 1 -2.23 -12.88 17.30
CA MET A 1 -2.32 -14.26 17.81
C MET A 1 -1.80 -14.25 19.22
N ILE A 2 -2.50 -14.89 20.14
CA ILE A 2 -2.15 -15.04 21.56
C ILE A 2 -2.14 -16.54 21.86
N GLU A 3 -1.07 -17.02 22.47
CA GLU A 3 -0.90 -18.42 22.90
C GLU A 3 -0.20 -18.47 24.27
N PRO A 4 -0.49 -19.46 25.13
CA PRO A 4 0.21 -19.64 26.39
C PRO A 4 1.62 -20.20 26.15
N PHE A 5 2.64 -19.55 26.73
CA PHE A 5 4.03 -19.98 26.57
C PHE A 5 4.37 -21.29 27.31
N SER A 6 3.73 -21.55 28.46
CA SER A 6 4.10 -22.66 29.35
C SER A 6 3.04 -23.76 29.49
N TYR A 7 1.82 -23.54 29.03
CA TYR A 7 0.69 -24.46 29.23
C TYR A 7 0.22 -25.00 27.90
N SER A 8 0.16 -26.32 27.77
CA SER A 8 -0.40 -27.00 26.60
C SER A 8 -1.92 -26.91 26.57
N ALA A 9 -2.52 -27.21 25.41
CA ALA A 9 -3.96 -27.31 25.19
C ALA A 9 -4.67 -28.29 26.15
N SER A 10 -3.96 -29.28 26.71
CA SER A 10 -4.51 -30.19 27.73
C SER A 10 -4.69 -29.53 29.11
N LYS A 11 -3.87 -28.51 29.43
CA LYS A 11 -3.85 -27.82 30.74
C LYS A 11 -4.59 -26.49 30.71
N MET A 12 -4.60 -25.82 29.56
CA MET A 12 -5.23 -24.50 29.39
C MET A 12 -5.86 -24.40 28.01
N VAL A 13 -7.13 -24.00 27.97
CA VAL A 13 -7.90 -23.80 26.73
C VAL A 13 -8.49 -22.40 26.75
N PHE A 14 -8.33 -21.64 25.66
CA PHE A 14 -9.02 -20.36 25.52
C PHE A 14 -10.50 -20.61 25.20
N SER A 15 -11.39 -19.94 25.92
CA SER A 15 -12.82 -19.88 25.62
C SER A 15 -13.21 -18.43 25.31
N PRO A 16 -13.88 -18.15 24.19
CA PRO A 16 -14.30 -16.79 23.87
C PRO A 16 -15.48 -16.37 24.76
N GLU A 17 -15.26 -15.39 25.63
CA GLU A 17 -16.31 -14.83 26.50
C GLU A 17 -16.92 -13.56 25.87
N SER A 18 -18.21 -13.62 25.53
CA SER A 18 -18.93 -12.55 24.83
C SER A 18 -18.93 -11.20 25.56
N ARG A 19 -18.78 -11.18 26.89
CA ARG A 19 -18.73 -9.96 27.70
C ARG A 19 -17.42 -9.18 27.57
N VAL A 20 -16.32 -9.85 27.25
CA VAL A 20 -14.99 -9.23 27.08
C VAL A 20 -14.81 -8.67 25.66
N TYR A 21 -15.56 -9.21 24.70
CA TYR A 21 -15.54 -8.77 23.30
C TYR A 21 -16.78 -7.93 22.99
N PRO A 22 -16.71 -6.59 23.09
CA PRO A 22 -17.78 -5.75 22.61
C PRO A 22 -17.96 -5.99 21.11
N THR A 23 -19.07 -6.65 20.77
CA THR A 23 -19.57 -6.83 19.40
C THR A 23 -20.10 -5.54 18.80
N GLU A 24 -20.15 -4.46 19.59
CA GLU A 24 -20.60 -3.16 19.16
C GLU A 24 -19.52 -2.46 18.31
N ASN A 25 -19.96 -1.98 17.14
CA ASN A 25 -19.15 -1.30 16.12
C ASN A 25 -18.73 0.12 16.52
N SER A 26 -18.65 0.44 17.82
CA SER A 26 -18.24 1.77 18.27
C SER A 26 -16.90 2.11 17.63
N ALA A 27 -16.90 3.13 16.78
CA ALA A 27 -15.78 3.53 15.94
C ALA A 27 -14.58 3.86 16.84
N TRP A 28 -13.56 3.00 16.81
CA TRP A 28 -12.28 3.32 17.41
C TRP A 28 -11.70 4.43 16.55
N PRO A 29 -11.50 5.66 17.06
CA PRO A 29 -10.98 6.75 16.25
C PRO A 29 -9.53 6.44 15.90
N MET A 30 -9.32 5.83 14.74
CA MET A 30 -8.01 5.64 14.14
C MET A 30 -7.80 6.75 13.12
N LEU A 31 -6.64 7.42 13.21
CA LEU A 31 -6.36 8.63 12.42
C LEU A 31 -6.35 8.39 10.90
N GLU A 32 -5.92 7.19 10.47
CA GLU A 32 -5.65 6.87 9.06
C GLU A 32 -6.43 5.66 8.53
N TRP A 33 -7.22 5.00 9.39
CA TRP A 33 -7.83 3.70 9.11
C TRP A 33 -9.31 3.67 9.50
N HIS A 34 -10.15 3.14 8.61
CA HIS A 34 -11.53 2.81 8.91
C HIS A 34 -11.62 1.32 9.31
N ALA A 35 -12.17 1.03 10.49
CA ALA A 35 -12.39 -0.36 10.90
C ALA A 35 -13.64 -0.91 10.17
N LEU A 36 -13.46 -1.89 9.29
CA LEU A 36 -14.54 -2.52 8.53
C LEU A 36 -15.18 -3.70 9.27
N GLY A 37 -14.39 -4.48 9.99
CA GLY A 37 -14.87 -5.70 10.63
C GLY A 37 -13.89 -6.28 11.63
N ARG A 38 -14.42 -7.06 12.57
CA ARG A 38 -13.66 -7.76 13.60
C ARG A 38 -14.01 -9.24 13.51
N ALA A 39 -13.01 -10.09 13.46
CA ALA A 39 -13.17 -11.53 13.52
C ALA A 39 -12.27 -12.09 14.62
N CYS A 40 -12.78 -13.13 15.28
CA CYS A 40 -12.11 -13.78 16.38
C CYS A 40 -12.20 -15.28 16.14
N GLN A 41 -11.05 -15.93 16.23
CA GLN A 41 -10.85 -17.33 15.90
C GLN A 41 -10.10 -17.99 17.05
N VAL A 42 -10.69 -19.05 17.61
CA VAL A 42 -10.01 -19.91 18.58
C VAL A 42 -9.72 -21.24 17.92
N GLY A 43 -8.47 -21.69 18.04
CA GLY A 43 -7.99 -22.95 17.46
C GLY A 43 -6.88 -23.57 18.29
N GLU A 44 -6.34 -24.67 17.79
CA GLU A 44 -5.15 -25.33 18.35
C GLU A 44 -4.03 -25.29 17.31
N ALA A 45 -2.83 -24.92 17.76
CA ALA A 45 -1.61 -24.99 16.96
C ALA A 45 -0.78 -26.18 17.42
N GLU A 46 -0.23 -26.93 16.46
CA GLU A 46 0.67 -28.05 16.70
C GLU A 46 2.06 -27.71 16.15
N TYR A 47 3.08 -27.85 17.00
CA TYR A 47 4.46 -27.47 16.65
C TYR A 47 5.33 -28.71 16.45
N GLU A 48 5.64 -29.02 15.20
CA GLU A 48 6.46 -30.17 14.78
C GLU A 48 7.86 -30.16 15.43
N TYR A 49 8.48 -28.99 15.61
CA TYR A 49 9.84 -28.87 16.15
C TYR A 49 9.95 -29.20 17.65
N LEU A 50 8.84 -29.32 18.37
CA LEU A 50 8.82 -29.75 19.77
C LEU A 50 8.71 -31.28 19.89
N ALA A 51 8.71 -32.01 18.78
CA ALA A 51 8.50 -33.46 18.75
C ALA A 51 9.58 -34.28 19.46
N ASP A 52 10.79 -33.75 19.59
CA ASP A 52 11.94 -34.39 20.24
C ASP A 52 12.03 -34.07 21.75
N SER A 53 11.20 -33.15 22.24
CA SER A 53 11.14 -32.78 23.65
C SER A 53 10.02 -33.54 24.38
N THR A 54 10.17 -33.76 25.69
CA THR A 54 9.12 -34.32 26.56
C THR A 54 7.94 -33.36 26.80
N ALA A 55 7.96 -32.17 26.18
CA ALA A 55 6.89 -31.19 26.27
C ALA A 55 5.72 -31.54 25.33
N GLU A 56 4.49 -31.24 25.75
CA GLU A 56 3.29 -31.43 24.93
C GLU A 56 3.32 -30.53 23.69
N LYS A 57 2.87 -31.08 22.55
CA LYS A 57 3.03 -30.48 21.21
C LYS A 57 1.94 -29.49 20.80
N LYS A 58 0.81 -29.48 21.54
CA LYS A 58 -0.40 -28.75 21.18
C LYS A 58 -0.60 -27.56 22.11
N PHE A 59 -0.85 -26.40 21.53
CA PHE A 59 -1.13 -25.18 22.28
C PHE A 59 -2.43 -24.56 21.79
N THR A 60 -3.23 -24.05 22.73
CA THR A 60 -4.44 -23.31 22.39
C THR A 60 -4.05 -21.92 21.85
N GLN A 61 -4.67 -21.52 20.75
CA GLN A 61 -4.37 -20.30 20.02
C GLN A 61 -5.61 -19.43 19.94
N PHE A 62 -5.46 -18.15 20.28
CA PHE A 62 -6.46 -17.12 20.09
C PHE A 62 -6.00 -16.13 19.01
N ALA A 63 -6.72 -16.05 17.90
CA ALA A 63 -6.44 -15.12 16.81
C ALA A 63 -7.52 -14.04 16.73
N PHE A 64 -7.09 -12.79 16.83
CA PHE A 64 -7.90 -11.61 16.58
C PHE A 64 -7.52 -11.02 15.22
N SER A 65 -8.51 -10.89 14.35
CA SER A 65 -8.38 -10.33 13.01
C SER A 65 -9.18 -9.03 12.94
N LEU A 66 -8.48 -7.93 12.69
CA LEU A 66 -9.09 -6.63 12.46
C LEU A 66 -8.99 -6.30 10.98
N THR A 67 -10.13 -6.20 10.31
CA THR A 67 -10.20 -5.73 8.93
C THR A 67 -10.26 -4.21 8.95
N VAL A 68 -9.19 -3.59 8.45
CA VAL A 68 -9.07 -2.13 8.34
C VAL A 68 -8.92 -1.71 6.89
N GLU A 69 -9.55 -0.59 6.53
CA GLU A 69 -9.38 0.07 5.25
C GLU A 69 -8.58 1.36 5.45
N ARG A 70 -7.57 1.58 4.61
CA ARG A 70 -6.77 2.82 4.66
C ARG A 70 -7.59 3.95 4.05
N ILE A 71 -7.54 5.15 4.64
CA ILE A 71 -8.14 6.37 4.08
C ILE A 71 -7.09 7.06 3.18
N PRO A 72 -7.12 6.93 1.83
CA PRO A 72 -6.02 7.39 0.99
C PRO A 72 -6.09 8.87 0.61
N GLY A 73 -7.25 9.53 0.77
CA GLY A 73 -7.54 10.82 0.14
C GLY A 73 -6.56 11.94 0.50
N TYR A 74 -6.22 12.09 1.78
CA TYR A 74 -5.28 13.12 2.24
C TYR A 74 -3.86 12.88 1.73
N PHE A 75 -3.40 11.64 1.79
CA PHE A 75 -2.07 11.24 1.34
C PHE A 75 -1.90 11.38 -0.18
N LEU A 76 -2.95 11.07 -0.94
CA LEU A 76 -2.96 11.26 -2.39
C LEU A 76 -2.75 12.73 -2.75
N LEU A 77 -3.47 13.67 -2.13
CA LEU A 77 -3.30 15.09 -2.41
C LEU A 77 -1.90 15.60 -2.04
N GLN A 78 -1.35 15.19 -0.89
CA GLN A 78 -0.03 15.63 -0.44
C GLN A 78 1.12 15.16 -1.35
N ILE A 79 0.96 14.04 -2.04
CA ILE A 79 1.98 13.48 -2.94
C ILE A 79 1.74 13.87 -4.39
N PHE A 80 0.49 13.83 -4.85
CA PHE A 80 0.15 14.20 -6.23
C PHE A 80 0.35 15.69 -6.50
N LEU A 81 0.04 16.57 -5.53
CA LEU A 81 0.18 18.01 -5.72
C LEU A 81 1.62 18.44 -6.01
N PRO A 82 2.64 18.12 -5.18
CA PRO A 82 4.02 18.49 -5.48
C PRO A 82 4.53 17.80 -6.75
N LEU A 83 4.14 16.55 -7.01
CA LEU A 83 4.53 15.85 -8.23
C LEU A 83 3.95 16.51 -9.49
N ALA A 84 2.69 16.94 -9.45
CA ALA A 84 2.04 17.66 -10.55
C ALA A 84 2.73 19.00 -10.83
N VAL A 85 3.12 19.75 -9.80
CA VAL A 85 3.88 21.01 -9.96
C VAL A 85 5.21 20.76 -10.67
N ILE A 86 5.96 19.74 -10.25
CA ILE A 86 7.23 19.35 -10.90
C ILE A 86 7.00 19.03 -12.39
N MET A 87 5.93 18.30 -12.72
CA MET A 87 5.61 17.96 -14.10
C MET A 87 5.19 19.17 -14.95
N LEU A 88 4.45 20.13 -14.38
CA LEU A 88 4.11 21.39 -15.05
C LEU A 88 5.37 22.24 -15.31
N CYS A 89 6.29 22.30 -14.35
CA CYS A 89 7.59 22.96 -14.54
C CYS A 89 8.41 22.29 -15.64
N ALA A 90 8.40 20.95 -15.72
CA ALA A 90 9.08 20.22 -16.79
C ALA A 90 8.52 20.58 -18.17
N TRP A 91 7.19 20.70 -18.29
CA TRP A 91 6.57 21.14 -19.54
C TRP A 91 6.96 22.58 -19.95
N SER A 92 7.09 23.48 -18.98
CA SER A 92 7.47 24.88 -19.21
C SER A 92 8.84 25.03 -19.90
N ILE A 93 9.75 24.07 -19.78
CA ILE A 93 11.12 24.15 -20.34
C ILE A 93 11.10 24.36 -21.85
N PHE A 94 10.16 23.73 -22.58
CA PHE A 94 10.07 23.84 -24.04
C PHE A 94 9.74 25.27 -24.54
N PHE A 95 9.24 26.14 -23.65
CA PHE A 95 8.92 27.53 -23.99
C PHE A 95 10.08 28.50 -23.76
N VAL A 96 11.13 28.07 -23.05
CA VAL A 96 12.33 28.87 -22.82
C VAL A 96 13.13 28.92 -24.12
N LYS A 97 13.71 30.09 -24.46
CA LYS A 97 14.50 30.26 -25.70
C LYS A 97 16.00 30.09 -25.50
N ASP A 98 16.46 30.25 -24.27
CA ASP A 98 17.88 30.15 -23.94
C ASP A 98 18.26 28.71 -23.59
N GLY A 99 19.07 28.10 -24.45
CA GLY A 99 19.53 26.72 -24.33
C GLY A 99 20.38 26.45 -23.09
N ALA A 100 21.15 27.44 -22.62
CA ALA A 100 21.95 27.31 -21.40
C ALA A 100 21.04 27.26 -20.16
N THR A 101 20.08 28.19 -20.09
CA THR A 101 19.07 28.23 -19.02
C THR A 101 18.21 26.96 -19.02
N GLN A 102 17.81 26.45 -20.19
CA GLN A 102 17.05 25.19 -20.29
C GLN A 102 17.82 24.00 -19.71
N LEU A 103 19.10 23.85 -20.04
CA LEU A 103 19.92 22.76 -19.53
C LEU A 103 20.04 22.80 -18.00
N SER A 104 20.22 24.00 -17.43
CA SER A 104 20.23 24.20 -15.98
C SER A 104 18.89 23.82 -15.34
N LEU A 105 17.77 24.26 -15.92
CA LEU A 105 16.43 23.94 -15.42
C LEU A 105 16.14 22.44 -15.46
N ILE A 106 16.46 21.76 -16.57
CA ILE A 106 16.28 20.30 -16.70
C ILE A 106 17.11 19.56 -15.64
N SER A 107 18.36 19.99 -15.42
CA SER A 107 19.25 19.40 -14.40
C SER A 107 18.70 19.58 -12.98
N THR A 108 18.20 20.77 -12.65
CA THR A 108 17.55 21.03 -11.35
C THR A 108 16.28 20.20 -11.18
N LEU A 109 15.48 20.03 -12.24
CA LEU A 109 14.26 19.21 -12.17
C LEU A 109 14.57 17.72 -11.99
N MET A 110 15.61 17.20 -12.65
CA MET A 110 16.14 15.85 -12.41
C MET A 110 16.46 15.64 -10.93
N LEU A 111 17.20 16.57 -10.34
CA LEU A 111 17.55 16.51 -8.92
C LEU A 111 16.30 16.62 -8.02
N THR A 112 15.36 17.48 -8.38
CA THR A 112 14.12 17.70 -7.60
C THR A 112 13.25 16.44 -7.58
N VAL A 113 13.11 15.74 -8.71
CA VAL A 113 12.35 14.48 -8.79
C VAL A 113 13.04 13.39 -7.99
N TYR A 114 14.36 13.30 -8.04
CA TYR A 114 15.12 12.32 -7.26
C TYR A 114 15.01 12.60 -5.76
N ALA A 115 15.11 13.86 -5.34
CA ALA A 115 14.89 14.27 -3.95
C ALA A 115 13.45 13.96 -3.49
N PHE A 116 12.46 14.18 -4.35
CA PHE A 116 11.08 13.80 -4.07
C PHE A 116 10.92 12.28 -3.93
N ASN A 117 11.59 11.48 -4.76
CA ASN A 117 11.60 10.03 -4.63
C ASN A 117 12.14 9.57 -3.25
N PHE A 118 13.20 10.21 -2.77
CA PHE A 118 13.75 9.95 -1.45
C PHE A 118 12.73 10.29 -0.33
N PHE A 119 12.08 11.44 -0.41
CA PHE A 119 11.03 11.85 0.54
C PHE A 119 9.88 10.82 0.62
N ILE A 120 9.45 10.29 -0.52
CA ILE A 120 8.39 9.25 -0.57
C ILE A 120 8.86 7.93 0.03
N THR A 121 10.11 7.54 -0.25
CA THR A 121 10.70 6.29 0.27
C THR A 121 10.92 6.35 1.78
N ASP A 122 11.11 7.54 2.35
CA ASP A 122 11.19 7.74 3.80
C ASP A 122 9.80 7.69 4.48
N SER A 123 8.77 8.17 3.77
CA SER A 123 7.39 8.22 4.27
C SER A 123 6.65 6.87 4.21
N ILE A 124 7.12 5.91 3.41
CA ILE A 124 6.47 4.61 3.19
C ILE A 124 7.45 3.48 3.51
N PRO A 125 7.06 2.45 4.29
CA PRO A 125 7.93 1.31 4.53
C PRO A 125 8.33 0.63 3.20
N LYS A 126 9.58 0.16 3.12
CA LYS A 126 10.10 -0.49 1.92
C LYS A 126 9.33 -1.77 1.63
N LEU A 127 8.62 -1.78 0.49
CA LEU A 127 7.81 -2.91 0.05
C LEU A 127 8.54 -3.66 -1.08
N PRO A 128 8.51 -4.99 -1.11
CA PRO A 128 9.17 -5.77 -2.17
C PRO A 128 8.42 -5.75 -3.51
N TYR A 129 7.24 -5.12 -3.56
CA TYR A 129 6.44 -4.94 -4.76
C TYR A 129 6.41 -3.47 -5.21
N GLY A 130 6.44 -3.27 -6.53
CA GLY A 130 6.38 -1.94 -7.12
C GLY A 130 5.03 -1.28 -6.86
N THR A 131 5.00 -0.33 -5.92
CA THR A 131 3.79 0.43 -5.59
C THR A 131 3.35 1.30 -6.77
N PHE A 132 2.06 1.59 -6.85
CA PHE A 132 1.49 2.49 -7.86
C PHE A 132 2.23 3.85 -7.90
N LEU A 133 2.48 4.44 -6.73
CA LEU A 133 3.23 5.70 -6.59
C LEU A 133 4.68 5.58 -7.09
N GLY A 134 5.36 4.48 -6.77
CA GLY A 134 6.73 4.25 -7.25
C GLY A 134 6.81 4.21 -8.78
N LYS A 135 5.84 3.57 -9.44
CA LYS A 135 5.77 3.52 -10.91
C LYS A 135 5.57 4.91 -11.54
N ILE A 136 4.69 5.75 -10.97
CA ILE A 136 4.49 7.13 -11.46
C ILE A 136 5.80 7.93 -11.41
N ILE A 137 6.53 7.84 -10.28
CA ILE A 137 7.78 8.59 -10.11
C ILE A 137 8.84 8.13 -11.13
N ILE A 138 8.95 6.82 -11.38
CA ILE A 138 9.86 6.27 -12.39
C ILE A 138 9.48 6.76 -13.79
N ILE A 139 8.19 6.72 -14.16
CA ILE A 139 7.69 7.24 -15.45
C ILE A 139 8.01 8.74 -15.59
N SER A 140 7.88 9.51 -14.51
CA SER A 140 8.19 10.95 -14.47
C SER A 140 9.69 11.19 -14.69
N PHE A 141 10.53 10.40 -14.02
CA PHE A 141 11.98 10.47 -14.17
C PHE A 141 12.43 10.17 -15.61
N ILE A 142 11.91 9.09 -16.21
CA ILE A 142 12.19 8.73 -17.61
C ILE A 142 11.72 9.86 -18.55
N SER A 143 10.56 10.45 -18.28
CA SER A 143 10.02 11.53 -19.12
C SER A 143 10.92 12.78 -19.11
N ILE A 144 11.44 13.18 -17.94
CA ILE A 144 12.36 14.33 -17.83
C ILE A 144 13.72 14.00 -18.44
N PHE A 145 14.20 12.76 -18.31
CA PHE A 145 15.44 12.32 -18.95
C PHE A 145 15.33 12.35 -20.48
N LEU A 146 14.18 11.96 -21.02
CA LEU A 146 13.93 12.03 -22.45
C LEU A 146 13.82 13.48 -22.93
N GLN A 147 13.30 14.41 -22.12
CA GLN A 147 13.35 15.85 -22.41
C GLN A 147 14.79 16.37 -22.47
N LEU A 148 15.67 15.92 -21.57
CA LEU A 148 17.10 16.25 -21.63
C LEU A 148 17.70 15.80 -22.97
N ILE A 149 17.43 14.56 -23.39
CA ILE A 149 17.95 14.04 -24.67
C ILE A 149 17.45 14.89 -25.85
N VAL A 150 16.16 15.21 -25.89
CA VAL A 150 15.59 16.05 -26.95
C VAL A 150 16.27 17.41 -26.98
N HIS A 151 16.49 18.04 -25.82
CA HIS A 151 17.19 19.32 -25.70
C HIS A 151 18.64 19.24 -26.18
N LEU A 152 19.36 18.16 -25.86
CA LEU A 152 20.72 17.94 -26.34
C LEU A 152 20.80 17.72 -27.86
N VAL A 153 19.80 17.03 -28.43
CA VAL A 153 19.68 16.85 -29.88
C VAL A 153 19.37 18.19 -30.56
N GLU A 154 18.52 19.01 -29.96
CA GLU A 154 18.19 20.36 -30.42
C GLU A 154 19.44 21.25 -30.47
N LEU A 155 20.21 21.30 -29.38
CA LEU A 155 21.47 22.07 -29.32
C LEU A 155 22.49 21.65 -30.38
N ARG A 156 22.44 20.39 -30.83
CA ARG A 156 23.33 19.87 -31.88
C ARG A 156 22.76 20.06 -33.29
N SER A 157 21.46 20.26 -33.43
CA SER A 157 20.82 20.40 -34.73
C SER A 157 20.93 21.84 -35.23
N GLU A 158 21.47 22.04 -36.42
CA GLU A 158 21.51 23.34 -37.13
C GLU A 158 20.10 23.79 -37.60
N ARG A 159 19.04 23.05 -37.27
CA ARG A 159 17.66 23.41 -37.62
C ARG A 159 17.06 24.24 -36.50
N GLU A 160 16.67 25.47 -36.81
CA GLU A 160 15.81 26.23 -35.91
C GLU A 160 14.43 25.58 -35.85
N PHE A 161 14.13 24.85 -34.78
CA PHE A 161 12.77 24.37 -34.55
C PHE A 161 11.84 25.58 -34.39
N THR A 162 10.80 25.62 -35.22
CA THR A 162 9.79 26.66 -35.13
C THR A 162 9.01 26.48 -33.83
N ALA A 163 8.64 27.57 -33.14
CA ALA A 163 7.86 27.53 -31.90
C ALA A 163 6.61 26.64 -31.96
N ARG A 164 5.99 26.51 -33.15
CA ARG A 164 4.90 25.55 -33.42
C ARG A 164 5.30 24.09 -33.20
N GLN A 165 6.47 23.66 -33.64
CA GLN A 165 6.94 22.28 -33.44
C GLN A 165 7.24 22.00 -31.96
N ASN A 166 7.78 22.96 -31.22
CA ASN A 166 8.06 22.79 -29.78
C ASN A 166 6.78 22.55 -28.99
N VAL A 167 5.68 23.22 -29.35
CA VAL A 167 4.36 22.97 -28.73
C VAL A 167 3.85 21.57 -29.03
N TRP A 168 3.99 21.08 -30.27
CA TRP A 168 3.58 19.71 -30.62
C TRP A 168 4.41 18.64 -29.91
N ILE A 169 5.72 18.82 -29.82
CA ILE A 169 6.62 17.93 -29.08
C ILE A 169 6.21 17.92 -27.60
N ALA A 170 6.03 19.10 -27.01
CA ALA A 170 5.66 19.24 -25.62
C ALA A 170 4.29 18.58 -25.33
N LEU A 171 3.29 18.76 -26.20
CA LEU A 171 1.99 18.09 -26.09
C LEU A 171 2.10 16.57 -26.22
N LEU A 172 2.95 16.06 -27.12
CA LEU A 172 3.19 14.63 -27.26
C LEU A 172 3.75 14.04 -25.96
N PHE A 173 4.72 14.71 -25.33
CA PHE A 173 5.28 14.29 -24.04
C PHE A 173 4.23 14.31 -22.91
N VAL A 174 3.41 15.36 -22.84
CA VAL A 174 2.35 15.48 -21.82
C VAL A 174 1.28 14.40 -22.01
N ILE A 175 0.83 14.19 -23.25
CA ILE A 175 -0.16 13.16 -23.58
C ILE A 175 0.43 11.78 -23.31
N GLY A 176 1.66 11.51 -23.75
CA GLY A 176 2.35 10.25 -23.51
C GLY A 176 2.50 9.94 -22.02
N PHE A 177 2.92 10.93 -21.24
CA PHE A 177 2.97 10.82 -19.77
C PHE A 177 1.57 10.55 -19.18
N GLY A 178 0.55 11.31 -19.59
CA GLY A 178 -0.83 11.12 -19.13
C GLY A 178 -1.37 9.72 -19.44
N VAL A 179 -1.14 9.21 -20.64
CA VAL A 179 -1.54 7.85 -21.07
C VAL A 179 -0.81 6.78 -20.26
N ALA A 180 0.52 6.90 -20.08
CA ALA A 180 1.29 5.94 -19.29
C ALA A 180 0.82 5.86 -17.84
N ASN A 181 0.50 7.01 -17.23
CA ASN A 181 -0.06 7.06 -15.88
C ASN A 181 -1.50 6.54 -15.82
N GLY A 182 -2.30 6.80 -16.85
CA GLY A 182 -3.66 6.25 -16.98
C GLY A 182 -3.68 4.72 -17.04
N ILE A 183 -2.77 4.12 -17.82
CA ILE A 183 -2.60 2.66 -17.89
C ILE A 183 -2.16 2.10 -16.53
N ASN A 184 -1.21 2.77 -15.87
CA ASN A 184 -0.76 2.38 -14.53
C ASN A 184 -1.91 2.43 -13.50
N TRP A 185 -2.80 3.43 -13.60
CA TRP A 185 -3.98 3.55 -12.74
C TRP A 185 -4.99 2.41 -12.98
N GLN A 186 -5.24 2.07 -14.25
CA GLN A 186 -6.12 0.96 -14.59
C GLN A 186 -5.60 -0.38 -14.04
N HIS A 187 -4.30 -0.63 -14.16
CA HIS A 187 -3.69 -1.83 -13.60
C HIS A 187 -3.80 -1.86 -12.07
N ALA A 188 -3.50 -0.75 -11.40
CA ALA A 188 -3.63 -0.66 -9.95
C ALA A 188 -5.07 -0.83 -9.45
N SER A 189 -6.08 -0.40 -10.23
CA SER A 189 -7.49 -0.61 -9.89
C SER A 189 -7.93 -2.08 -9.97
N MET A 190 -7.23 -2.91 -10.74
CA MET A 190 -7.50 -4.35 -10.85
C MET A 190 -6.90 -5.17 -9.71
N ASP A 191 -5.91 -4.64 -8.98
CA ASP A 191 -5.20 -5.34 -7.92
C ASP A 191 -5.87 -5.23 -6.54
N VAL A 192 -7.05 -4.60 -6.42
CA VAL A 192 -7.81 -4.59 -5.15
C VAL A 192 -8.20 -6.04 -4.84
N PRO A 193 -7.60 -6.69 -3.83
CA PRO A 193 -7.86 -8.10 -3.58
C PRO A 193 -9.27 -8.23 -3.00
N ALA A 194 -10.20 -8.75 -3.81
CA ALA A 194 -11.59 -8.98 -3.41
C ALA A 194 -11.75 -10.04 -2.30
N ASN A 195 -10.68 -10.70 -1.85
CA ASN A 195 -10.79 -11.69 -0.79
C ASN A 195 -9.42 -11.96 -0.14
N ALA A 196 -9.08 -11.24 0.93
CA ALA A 196 -8.02 -11.63 1.85
C ALA A 196 -8.58 -12.62 2.89
N THR A 197 -9.11 -13.76 2.44
CA THR A 197 -9.24 -14.92 3.33
C THR A 197 -7.84 -15.46 3.58
N GLY A 198 -7.38 -15.32 4.82
CA GLY A 198 -6.08 -15.79 5.30
C GLY A 198 -5.87 -17.30 5.12
N PRO A 199 -4.68 -17.79 5.50
CA PRO A 199 -4.21 -19.14 5.15
C PRO A 199 -5.15 -20.24 5.65
N THR A 200 -5.54 -21.07 4.70
CA THR A 200 -6.28 -22.32 4.84
C THR A 200 -5.42 -23.32 5.61
N THR A 201 -5.65 -23.44 6.92
CA THR A 201 -5.61 -24.66 7.76
C THR A 201 -5.51 -24.24 9.22
N LEU A 202 -6.60 -23.71 9.77
CA LEU A 202 -6.81 -23.64 11.20
C LEU A 202 -8.15 -24.33 11.46
N ASN A 203 -8.21 -25.24 12.43
CA ASN A 203 -9.48 -25.71 12.98
C ASN A 203 -10.09 -24.54 13.76
N VAL A 204 -10.66 -23.60 13.03
CA VAL A 204 -11.16 -22.33 13.54
C VAL A 204 -12.58 -22.53 14.04
N LYS A 205 -12.80 -22.30 15.34
CA LYS A 205 -14.13 -21.94 15.83
C LYS A 205 -14.22 -20.42 15.85
N ASN A 206 -15.20 -19.86 15.15
CA ASN A 206 -15.53 -18.46 15.27
C ASN A 206 -16.02 -18.19 16.70
N CYS A 207 -15.62 -17.06 17.29
CA CYS A 207 -16.06 -16.65 18.62
C CYS A 207 -17.55 -16.30 18.71
N SER A 208 -18.28 -16.40 17.60
CA SER A 208 -19.74 -16.35 17.51
C SER A 208 -20.31 -17.75 17.61
N ASN A 209 -20.23 -18.36 18.79
CA ASN A 209 -21.20 -19.38 19.16
C ASN A 209 -21.99 -18.83 20.34
N GLU A 210 -23.23 -18.47 20.05
CA GLU A 210 -24.34 -18.46 20.99
C GLU A 210 -24.20 -19.64 21.99
N PRO A 211 -24.49 -19.44 23.28
CA PRO A 211 -24.14 -20.42 24.31
C PRO A 211 -24.73 -21.77 23.93
N SER A 212 -23.88 -22.80 23.90
CA SER A 212 -24.33 -24.17 23.73
C SER A 212 -25.38 -24.46 24.80
N ARG A 213 -26.61 -24.70 24.34
CA ARG A 213 -27.80 -25.14 25.06
C ARG A 213 -27.59 -26.50 25.74
N ALA A 214 -26.59 -26.63 26.60
CA ALA A 214 -26.21 -27.85 27.30
C ALA A 214 -26.14 -27.71 28.83
N GLU A 215 -26.45 -26.54 29.40
CA GLU A 215 -26.63 -26.34 30.85
C GLU A 215 -28.00 -25.75 31.19
N GLN A 216 -29.07 -26.36 30.67
CA GLN A 216 -30.45 -26.05 31.10
C GLN A 216 -31.28 -27.29 31.45
N GLY A 217 -30.62 -28.40 31.78
CA GLY A 217 -31.29 -29.63 32.18
C GLY A 217 -30.52 -30.38 33.25
N SER A 218 -30.45 -29.84 34.47
CA SER A 218 -30.30 -30.63 35.69
C SER A 218 -30.55 -29.73 36.91
N ALA A 219 -31.80 -29.35 37.11
CA ALA A 219 -32.30 -28.79 38.36
C ALA A 219 -33.81 -29.10 38.45
N GLU A 220 -34.14 -30.38 38.52
CA GLU A 220 -35.42 -30.89 39.02
C GLU A 220 -35.20 -32.34 39.47
N ASP A 221 -34.88 -32.49 40.75
CA ASP A 221 -35.45 -33.45 41.71
C ASP A 221 -34.89 -33.17 43.12
#